data_AF-A0AAV5KMX6-F1
#
_entry.id   AF-A0AAV5KMX6-F1
#
_cell.length_a   1.000
_cell.length_b   1.000
_cell.length_c   1.000
_cell.angle_alpha   90.00
_cell.angle_beta   90.00
_cell.angle_gamma   90.00
#
_symmetry.space_group_name_H-M   'P 1'
#
loop_
_entity.id
_entity.type
_entity.pdbx_description
1 polymer ?
#
loop_
_entity_poly.entity_id
_entity_poly.type
_entity_poly.pdbx_seq_one_letter_code
_entity_poly.pdbx_strand_id
1 'polypeptide(L)' 'MDANNWRPNAPNGEPTMDTADWRTQLQPGSRQEIVNKIMETLRQHLPCSSDEGLNELRKIAIRFEEKIYTAATSQTT' A
#
# COMPACT_ATOMS: atom_id res chain seq x y z
N MET A 1 44.64 -39.10 4.35
CA MET A 1 45.19 -37.74 4.16
C MET A 1 44.74 -37.35 2.78
N ASP A 2 43.54 -36.77 2.73
CA ASP A 2 42.78 -36.62 1.50
C ASP A 2 42.57 -35.11 1.37
N ALA A 3 43.42 -34.54 0.53
CA ALA A 3 43.43 -33.13 0.24
C ALA A 3 42.17 -32.73 -0.54
N ASN A 4 41.85 -31.44 -0.44
CA ASN A 4 40.96 -30.65 -1.29
C ASN A 4 39.57 -30.35 -0.72
N ASN A 5 39.60 -29.54 0.34
CA ASN A 5 38.75 -28.35 0.47
C ASN A 5 38.91 -27.44 -0.78
N TRP A 6 38.10 -26.39 -0.92
CA TRP A 6 38.10 -25.36 -1.98
C TRP A 6 37.04 -25.53 -3.07
N ARG A 7 35.77 -25.54 -2.63
CA ARG A 7 34.77 -24.73 -3.33
C ARG A 7 34.52 -23.51 -2.43
N PRO A 8 34.74 -22.27 -2.88
CA PRO A 8 34.20 -21.13 -2.15
C PRO A 8 32.69 -21.32 -2.20
N ASN A 9 32.10 -21.60 -1.03
CA ASN A 9 30.67 -21.64 -0.86
C ASN A 9 30.17 -20.28 -1.38
N ALA A 10 29.48 -20.30 -2.53
CA ALA A 10 28.85 -19.11 -3.06
C ALA A 10 28.09 -18.44 -1.91
N PRO A 11 28.13 -17.11 -1.76
CA PRO A 11 27.14 -16.49 -0.90
C PRO A 11 25.80 -16.93 -1.47
N ASN A 12 25.10 -17.77 -0.70
CA ASN A 12 23.67 -17.99 -0.81
C ASN A 12 23.00 -16.66 -0.47
N GLY A 13 23.23 -15.67 -1.32
CA GLY A 13 22.37 -14.53 -1.48
C GLY A 13 21.22 -15.02 -2.32
N GLU A 14 20.33 -15.79 -1.69
CA GLU A 14 18.93 -15.61 -2.02
C GLU A 14 18.72 -14.09 -2.00
N PRO A 15 18.41 -13.44 -3.13
CA PRO A 15 17.85 -12.12 -3.00
C PRO A 15 16.60 -12.36 -2.17
N THR A 16 16.55 -11.79 -0.98
CA THR A 16 15.32 -11.60 -0.22
C THR A 16 14.41 -10.77 -1.12
N MET A 17 13.76 -11.43 -2.10
CA MET A 17 12.99 -10.80 -3.17
C MET A 17 11.66 -10.26 -2.64
N ASP A 18 11.32 -10.54 -1.39
CA ASP A 18 10.00 -10.28 -0.81
C ASP A 18 9.98 -9.14 0.23
N THR A 19 10.86 -8.16 0.09
CA THR A 19 10.76 -6.93 0.90
C THR A 19 11.09 -5.67 0.11
N ALA A 20 10.73 -5.66 -1.17
CA ALA A 20 10.50 -4.38 -1.82
C ALA A 20 9.27 -3.75 -1.13
N ASP A 21 9.51 -2.70 -0.33
CA ASP A 21 8.46 -1.98 0.40
C ASP A 21 7.26 -1.77 -0.53
N TRP A 22 6.11 -2.35 -0.18
CA TRP A 22 4.95 -2.47 -1.08
C TRP A 22 4.48 -1.09 -1.58
N ARG A 23 4.82 -0.02 -0.84
CA ARG A 23 4.54 1.36 -1.24
C ARG A 23 5.37 1.81 -2.44
N THR A 24 6.58 1.27 -2.61
CA THR A 24 7.43 1.54 -3.79
C THR A 24 6.88 0.90 -5.06
N GLN A 25 6.05 -0.14 -4.92
CA GLN A 25 5.40 -0.84 -6.02
C GLN A 25 4.01 -0.25 -6.34
N LEU A 26 3.44 0.54 -5.42
CA LEU A 26 2.12 1.12 -5.60
C LEU A 26 2.17 2.26 -6.62
N GLN A 27 1.32 2.18 -7.65
CA GLN A 27 1.20 3.26 -8.61
C GLN A 27 0.63 4.51 -7.93
N PRO A 28 1.13 5.72 -8.27
CA PRO A 28 0.61 6.97 -7.69
C PRO A 28 -0.89 7.17 -7.96
N GLY A 29 -1.42 6.62 -9.05
CA GLY A 29 -2.85 6.63 -9.35
C GLY A 29 -3.70 5.76 -8.42
N SER A 30 -3.16 4.63 -7.94
CA SER A 30 -3.91 3.66 -7.13
C SER A 30 -4.38 4.24 -5.79
N ARG A 31 -3.59 5.12 -5.18
CA ARG A 31 -4.01 5.82 -3.95
C ARG A 31 -5.24 6.70 -4.18
N GLN A 32 -5.25 7.42 -5.30
CA GLN A 32 -6.38 8.26 -5.67
C GLN A 32 -7.63 7.42 -6.00
N GLU A 33 -7.46 6.27 -6.65
CA GLU A 33 -8.56 5.33 -6.89
C GLU A 33 -9.17 4.80 -5.59
N ILE A 34 -8.35 4.49 -4.58
CA ILE A 34 -8.83 4.07 -3.26
C ILE A 34 -9.62 5.20 -2.59
N VAL A 35 -9.10 6.43 -2.60
CA VAL A 35 -9.83 7.60 -2.08
C VAL A 35 -11.17 7.78 -2.78
N ASN A 36 -11.21 7.62 -4.11
CA ASN A 36 -12.44 7.72 -4.89
C ASN A 36 -13.46 6.65 -4.48
N LYS A 37 -13.04 5.38 -4.34
CA LYS A 37 -13.90 4.29 -3.86
C LYS A 37 -14.45 4.53 -2.46
N ILE A 38 -13.64 5.04 -1.54
CA ILE A 38 -14.07 5.42 -0.19
C ILE A 38 -15.11 6.55 -0.29
N MET A 39 -14.85 7.57 -1.10
CA MET A 39 -15.78 8.68 -1.35
C MET A 39 -17.12 8.21 -1.93
N GLU A 40 -17.11 7.32 -2.92
CA GLU A 40 -18.33 6.75 -3.49
C GLU A 40 -19.14 5.99 -2.45
N THR A 41 -18.47 5.18 -1.62
CA THR A 41 -19.10 4.46 -0.52
C THR A 41 -19.72 5.43 0.48
N LEU A 42 -18.98 6.45 0.93
CA LEU A 42 -19.48 7.45 1.85
C LEU A 42 -20.70 8.19 1.29
N ARG A 43 -20.67 8.57 0.01
CA ARG A 43 -21.80 9.22 -0.67
C ARG A 43 -23.03 8.34 -0.80
N GLN A 44 -22.87 7.03 -0.93
CA GLN A 44 -23.99 6.09 -0.99
C GLN A 44 -24.67 5.91 0.38
N HIS A 45 -23.89 5.97 1.46
CA HIS A 45 -24.40 5.72 2.82
C HIS A 45 -24.80 6.98 3.58
N LEU A 46 -24.29 8.15 3.19
CA LEU A 46 -24.56 9.42 3.86
C LEU A 46 -25.42 10.31 2.95
N PRO A 47 -26.62 10.70 3.38
CA PRO A 47 -27.43 11.68 2.66
C PRO A 47 -26.77 13.06 2.78
N CYS A 48 -25.78 13.33 1.94
CA CYS A 48 -25.12 14.62 1.84
C CYS A 48 -25.74 15.42 0.68
N SER A 49 -26.41 16.51 1.01
CA SER A 49 -27.12 17.36 0.03
C SER A 49 -26.44 18.71 -0.22
N SER A 50 -25.27 18.96 0.37
CA SER A 50 -24.53 20.23 0.26
C SER A 50 -23.09 20.00 -0.17
N ASP A 51 -22.53 20.95 -0.94
CA ASP A 51 -21.15 20.96 -1.40
C ASP A 51 -20.14 20.92 -0.23
N GLU A 52 -20.49 21.56 0.89
CA GLU A 52 -19.70 21.50 2.12
C GLU A 52 -19.64 20.08 2.70
N GLY A 53 -20.76 19.34 2.65
CA GLY A 53 -20.78 17.94 3.06
C GLY A 53 -19.89 17.07 2.17
N LEU A 54 -19.91 17.30 0.85
CA LEU A 54 -19.04 16.58 -0.09
C LEU A 54 -17.55 16.88 0.15
N ASN A 55 -17.23 18.12 0.51
CA ASN A 55 -15.86 18.50 0.86
C ASN A 55 -15.39 17.81 2.16
N GLU A 56 -16.25 17.74 3.18
CA GLU A 56 -15.95 17.00 4.42
C GLU A 56 -15.79 15.50 4.16
N LEU A 57 -16.66 14.89 3.35
CA LEU A 57 -16.51 13.49 2.94
C LEU A 57 -15.17 13.23 2.24
N ARG A 58 -14.74 14.14 1.36
CA ARG A 58 -13.45 14.04 0.68
C ARG A 58 -12.30 14.10 1.68
N LYS A 59 -12.34 15.03 2.64
CA LYS A 59 -11.32 15.12 3.70
C LYS A 59 -11.26 13.84 4.54
N ILE A 60 -12.42 13.25 4.86
CA ILE A 60 -12.50 11.98 5.60
C ILE A 60 -11.88 10.85 4.77
N ALA A 61 -12.22 10.75 3.49
CA ALA A 61 -11.69 9.71 2.61
C ALA A 61 -10.16 9.77 2.48
N ILE A 62 -9.60 10.98 2.28
CA ILE A 62 -8.15 11.19 2.22
C ILE A 62 -7.48 10.79 3.54
N ARG A 63 -8.02 11.25 4.67
CA ARG A 63 -7.49 10.89 6.00
C ARG A 63 -7.56 9.40 6.27
N PHE A 64 -8.61 8.73 5.82
CA PHE A 64 -8.76 7.29 5.99
C PHE A 64 -7.71 6.54 5.18
N GLU A 65 -7.57 6.87 3.90
CA GLU A 65 -6.56 6.27 3.04
C GLU A 65 -5.13 6.51 3.57
N GLU A 66 -4.80 7.72 3.99
CA GLU A 66 -3.48 8.06 4.54
C GLU A 66 -3.16 7.26 5.81
N LYS A 67 -4.14 7.12 6.72
CA LYS A 67 -3.97 6.32 7.95
C LYS A 67 -3.69 4.86 7.63
N ILE A 68 -4.44 4.26 6.71
CA ILE A 68 -4.24 2.86 6.32
C ILE A 68 -2.92 2.70 5.57
N TYR A 69 -2.61 3.60 4.63
CA TYR A 69 -1.37 3.57 3.87
C TYR A 69 -0.13 3.64 4.77
N THR A 70 -0.21 4.42 5.85
CA THR A 70 0.89 4.54 6.83
C THR A 70 0.95 3.35 7.78
N ALA A 71 -0.20 2.83 8.22
CA ALA A 71 -0.27 1.72 9.17
C ALA A 71 -0.03 0.34 8.54
N ALA A 72 -0.35 0.15 7.26
CA ALA A 72 -0.26 -1.13 6.59
C ALA A 72 1.21 -1.57 6.41
N THR A 73 1.50 -2.82 6.79
CA THR A 73 2.83 -3.43 6.64
C THR A 73 2.98 -4.19 5.33
N SER A 74 1.87 -4.49 4.66
CA SER A 74 1.84 -5.26 3.42
C SER A 74 0.63 -4.84 2.58
N GLN A 75 0.75 -5.00 1.27
CA GLN A 75 -0.38 -4.89 0.35
C GLN A 75 -1.01 -6.27 0.19
N THR A 76 -2.33 -6.36 0.38
CA THR A 76 -3.11 -7.56 0.05
C THR A 76 -4.15 -7.14 -0.97
N THR A 77 -4.14 -7.81 -2.12
CA THR A 77 -5.07 -7.56 -3.24
C THR A 77 -6.28 -8.47 -3.11
#